data_AF-A0A7H4M5S1-F1
#
_entry.id   AF-A0A7H4M5S1-F1
#
_cell.length_a   1.000
_cell.length_b   1.000
_cell.length_c   1.000
_cell.angle_alpha   90.00
_cell.angle_beta   90.00
_cell.angle_gamma   90.00
#
_symmetry.space_group_name_H-M   'P 1'
#
loop_
_entity.id
_entity.type
_entity.pdbx_description
1 polymer ?
#
loop_
_entity_poly.entity_id
_entity_poly.type
_entity_poly.pdbx_seq_one_letter_code
_entity_poly.pdbx_strand_id
1 'polypeptide(L)'
;MLVERPTVQASEVELLELRDGGRELVRKMEEYQPRALAILGKQAFEKAFQVRGVKWGKQQVTIGATEVWVLPNPSGLNRATLDKLVEAYRELDEALATRGL
;
A
#
# COMPACT_ATOMS: atom_id res chain seq x y z
N MET A 1 1.40 7.42 -6.68
CA MET A 1 0.11 7.83 -6.05
C MET A 1 -0.98 7.01 -6.70
N LEU A 2 -1.94 6.46 -5.94
CA LEU A 2 -3.02 5.66 -6.52
C LEU A 2 -4.11 6.51 -7.16
N VAL A 3 -4.45 7.68 -6.61
CA VAL A 3 -5.42 8.59 -7.24
C VAL A 3 -4.96 10.02 -6.97
N GLU A 4 -4.94 10.85 -8.01
CA GLU A 4 -4.48 12.25 -7.93
C GLU A 4 -5.60 13.20 -7.53
N ARG A 5 -6.85 12.85 -7.85
CA ARG A 5 -8.03 13.65 -7.52
C ARG A 5 -8.26 13.68 -6.00
N PRO A 6 -8.31 14.87 -5.36
CA PRO A 6 -8.65 14.97 -3.95
C PRO A 6 -10.11 14.56 -3.71
N THR A 7 -10.33 13.82 -2.62
CA THR A 7 -11.66 13.36 -2.14
C THR A 7 -11.72 13.51 -0.63
N VAL A 8 -12.92 13.64 -0.07
CA VAL A 8 -13.09 13.74 1.39
C VAL A 8 -12.90 12.37 2.02
N GLN A 9 -13.36 11.31 1.36
CA GLN A 9 -13.24 9.93 1.83
C GLN A 9 -12.72 8.99 0.74
N ALA A 10 -11.97 7.96 1.14
CA ALA A 10 -11.45 6.95 0.21
C ALA A 10 -12.54 6.15 -0.52
N SER A 11 -13.78 6.13 -0.01
CA SER A 11 -14.94 5.52 -0.68
C SER A 11 -15.45 6.30 -1.88
N GLU A 12 -15.08 7.57 -2.03
CA GLU A 12 -15.46 8.44 -3.16
C GLU A 12 -14.57 8.23 -4.40
N VAL A 13 -13.58 7.35 -4.27
CA VAL A 13 -12.68 6.99 -5.34
C VAL A 13 -13.28 5.88 -6.18
N GLU A 14 -13.39 6.11 -7.49
CA GLU A 14 -13.93 5.12 -8.41
C GLU A 14 -12.95 3.95 -8.64
N LEU A 15 -13.51 2.79 -9.01
CA LEU A 15 -12.72 1.60 -9.30
C LEU A 15 -11.77 1.83 -10.49
N LEU A 16 -12.20 2.57 -11.50
CA LEU A 16 -11.37 2.85 -12.67
C LEU A 16 -10.17 3.72 -12.30
N GLU A 17 -10.37 4.76 -11.47
CA GLU A 17 -9.30 5.61 -10.96
C GLU A 17 -8.22 4.79 -10.23
N LEU A 18 -8.64 3.83 -9.39
CA LEU A 18 -7.70 2.95 -8.68
C LEU A 18 -6.92 2.03 -9.62
N ARG A 19 -7.54 1.52 -10.69
CA ARG A 19 -6.89 0.65 -11.67
C ARG A 19 -5.88 1.42 -12.51
N ASP A 20 -6.21 2.64 -12.89
CA ASP A 20 -5.33 3.52 -13.66
C ASP A 20 -4.14 3.96 -12.79
N GLY A 21 -4.43 4.34 -11.56
CA GLY A 21 -3.46 4.57 -10.51
C GLY A 21 -2.50 3.42 -10.24
N GLY A 22 -3.03 2.19 -10.20
CA GLY A 22 -2.23 0.98 -10.02
C GLY A 22 -1.18 0.83 -11.11
N ARG A 23 -1.55 1.05 -12.39
CA ARG A 23 -0.62 0.96 -13.52
C ARG A 23 0.47 2.03 -13.45
N GLU A 24 0.09 3.26 -13.12
CA GLU A 24 1.05 4.36 -12.98
C GLU A 24 1.98 4.16 -11.76
N LEU A 25 1.46 3.56 -10.69
CA LEU A 25 2.26 3.20 -9.54
C LEU A 25 3.33 2.15 -9.90
N VAL A 26 2.99 1.13 -10.70
CA VAL A 26 3.98 0.14 -11.18
C VAL A 26 5.11 0.84 -11.94
N ARG A 27 4.79 1.73 -12.88
CA ARG A 27 5.80 2.49 -13.63
C ARG A 27 6.75 3.27 -12.72
N LYS A 28 6.20 3.96 -11.72
CA LYS A 28 7.00 4.70 -10.73
C LYS A 28 7.91 3.77 -9.91
N MET A 29 7.46 2.57 -9.58
CA MET A 29 8.30 1.60 -8.86
C MET A 29 9.42 1.04 -9.74
N GLU A 30 9.17 0.85 -11.03
CA GLU A 30 10.20 0.44 -11.99
C GLU A 30 11.24 1.54 -12.23
N GLU A 31 10.83 2.81 -12.20
CA GLU A 31 11.71 3.98 -12.34
C GLU A 31 12.56 4.23 -11.09
N TYR A 32 11.93 4.34 -9.91
CA TYR A 32 12.62 4.75 -8.68
C TYR A 32 13.20 3.58 -7.87
N GLN A 33 12.71 2.36 -8.10
CA GLN A 33 13.20 1.11 -7.49
C GLN A 33 13.44 1.21 -5.97
N PRO A 34 12.44 1.67 -5.18
CA PRO A 34 12.60 1.71 -3.73
C PRO A 34 12.71 0.29 -3.17
N ARG A 35 13.21 0.18 -1.93
CA ARG A 35 13.29 -1.12 -1.26
C ARG A 35 11.91 -1.73 -0.98
N ALA A 36 10.92 -0.88 -0.69
CA ALA A 36 9.55 -1.30 -0.45
C ALA A 36 8.54 -0.25 -0.91
N LEU A 37 7.36 -0.73 -1.30
CA LEU A 37 6.14 0.00 -1.55
C LEU A 37 5.11 -0.36 -0.48
N ALA A 38 4.71 0.60 0.34
CA ALA A 38 3.64 0.43 1.33
C ALA A 38 2.32 1.01 0.81
N ILE A 39 1.30 0.15 0.67
CA ILE A 39 -0.04 0.55 0.23
C ILE A 39 -0.96 0.61 1.45
N LEU A 40 -1.51 1.80 1.68
CA LEU A 40 -2.26 2.12 2.89
C LEU A 40 -3.75 1.82 2.72
N GLY A 41 -4.14 0.59 3.03
CA GLY A 41 -5.51 0.10 2.97
C GLY A 41 -5.68 -1.09 2.04
N LYS A 42 -6.15 -2.20 2.62
CA LYS A 42 -6.37 -3.47 1.93
C LYS A 42 -7.28 -3.35 0.70
N GLN A 43 -8.40 -2.64 0.82
CA GLN A 43 -9.35 -2.49 -0.29
C GLN A 43 -8.76 -1.70 -1.46
N ALA A 44 -7.93 -0.68 -1.20
CA ALA A 44 -7.27 0.10 -2.24
C ALA A 44 -6.34 -0.81 -3.06
N PHE A 45 -5.57 -1.67 -2.37
CA PHE A 45 -4.71 -2.65 -3.02
C PHE A 45 -5.51 -3.69 -3.83
N GLU A 46 -6.53 -4.30 -3.23
CA GLU A 46 -7.36 -5.31 -3.91
C GLU A 46 -8.01 -4.74 -5.18
N LYS A 47 -8.52 -3.50 -5.12
CA LYS A 47 -9.12 -2.82 -6.27
C LYS A 47 -8.10 -2.43 -7.33
N ALA A 48 -6.97 -1.84 -6.94
CA ALA A 48 -5.93 -1.40 -7.88
C ALA A 48 -5.29 -2.56 -8.65
N PHE A 49 -5.06 -3.69 -7.98
CA PHE A 49 -4.36 -4.86 -8.55
C PHE A 49 -5.29 -6.02 -8.93
N GLN A 50 -6.60 -5.88 -8.74
CA GLN A 50 -7.62 -6.89 -9.09
C GLN A 50 -7.40 -8.26 -8.41
N VAL A 51 -6.92 -8.22 -7.17
CA VAL A 51 -6.69 -9.40 -6.33
C VAL A 51 -7.73 -9.46 -5.21
N ARG A 52 -7.94 -10.65 -4.64
CA ARG A 52 -8.86 -10.85 -3.51
C ARG A 52 -8.17 -11.59 -2.38
N GLY A 53 -8.64 -11.38 -1.15
CA GLY A 53 -8.19 -12.15 0.00
C GLY A 53 -6.79 -11.76 0.47
N VAL A 54 -6.38 -10.53 0.20
CA VAL A 54 -5.04 -10.03 0.52
C VAL A 54 -4.85 -10.00 2.03
N LYS A 55 -3.69 -10.46 2.50
CA LYS A 55 -3.34 -10.39 3.93
C LYS A 55 -2.65 -9.06 4.24
N TRP A 56 -2.74 -8.60 5.48
CA TRP A 56 -1.93 -7.47 5.95
C TRP A 56 -0.44 -7.86 5.97
N GLY A 57 0.43 -6.85 5.88
CA GLY A 57 1.89 -7.03 5.92
C GLY A 57 2.51 -7.26 4.54
N LYS A 58 3.62 -7.99 4.52
CA LYS A 58 4.41 -8.28 3.31
C LYS A 58 3.65 -9.19 2.35
N GLN A 59 3.68 -8.84 1.08
CA GLN A 59 3.08 -9.64 0.00
C GLN A 59 4.11 -10.52 -0.68
N GLN A 60 3.65 -11.61 -1.30
CA GLN A 60 4.49 -12.46 -2.15
C GLN A 60 4.84 -11.78 -3.49
N VAL A 61 3.98 -10.87 -3.95
CA VAL A 61 4.22 -10.10 -5.17
C VAL A 61 5.26 -9.02 -4.93
N THR A 62 6.13 -8.81 -5.91
CA THR A 62 7.09 -7.71 -5.97
C THR A 62 6.91 -6.92 -7.26
N ILE A 63 7.44 -5.70 -7.29
CA ILE A 63 7.59 -4.91 -8.53
C ILE A 63 9.08 -4.75 -8.78
N GLY A 64 9.63 -5.60 -9.66
CA GLY A 64 11.08 -5.79 -9.75
C GLY A 64 11.65 -6.27 -8.41
N ALA A 65 12.64 -5.54 -7.89
CA ALA A 65 13.23 -5.77 -6.57
C ALA A 65 12.45 -5.11 -5.41
N THR A 66 11.44 -4.29 -5.72
CA THR A 66 10.63 -3.57 -4.72
C THR A 66 9.67 -4.54 -4.03
N GLU A 67 9.79 -4.68 -2.71
CA GLU A 67 8.82 -5.45 -1.93
C GLU A 67 7.48 -4.72 -1.83
N VAL A 68 6.36 -5.44 -1.90
CA VAL A 68 5.03 -4.85 -1.74
C VAL A 68 4.50 -5.18 -0.34
N TRP A 69 4.01 -4.15 0.35
CA TRP A 69 3.44 -4.22 1.68
C TRP A 69 2.04 -3.60 1.70
N VAL A 70 1.13 -4.21 2.47
CA VAL A 70 -0.23 -3.70 2.67
C VAL A 70 -0.41 -3.38 4.13
N LEU A 71 -0.56 -2.09 4.44
CA LEU A 71 -0.62 -1.57 5.80
C LEU A 71 -1.98 -0.92 6.09
N PRO A 72 -2.43 -0.90 7.36
CA PRO A 72 -3.65 -0.20 7.75
C PRO A 72 -3.58 1.31 7.42
N ASN A 73 -4.69 1.89 6.97
CA ASN A 73 -4.75 3.32 6.61
C ASN A 73 -4.76 4.19 7.89
N PRO A 74 -3.90 5.21 8.01
CA PRO A 74 -3.79 6.03 9.22
C PRO A 74 -4.92 7.06 9.41
N SER A 75 -5.85 7.18 8.46
CA SER A 75 -7.02 8.06 8.59
C SER A 75 -7.80 7.80 9.89
N GLY A 76 -8.26 8.85 10.56
CA GLY A 76 -9.12 8.75 11.75
C GLY A 76 -10.49 8.11 11.50
N LEU A 77 -10.88 7.91 10.23
CA LEU A 77 -12.04 7.09 9.85
C LEU A 77 -11.76 5.59 9.97
N ASN A 78 -10.50 5.18 10.02
CA ASN A 78 -10.13 3.81 10.32
C ASN A 78 -10.42 3.50 11.79
N ARG A 79 -10.98 2.31 12.04
CA ARG A 79 -11.30 1.82 13.39
C ARG A 79 -10.14 1.10 14.07
N ALA A 80 -8.98 0.97 13.41
CA ALA A 80 -7.78 0.43 14.02
C ALA A 80 -7.29 1.34 15.15
N THR A 81 -6.79 0.74 16.24
CA THR A 81 -6.16 1.49 17.33
C THR A 81 -4.80 2.03 16.89
N LEU A 82 -4.31 3.07 17.57
CA LEU A 82 -2.97 3.61 17.33
C LEU A 82 -1.90 2.52 17.50
N ASP A 83 -2.00 1.70 18.55
CA ASP A 83 -1.06 0.60 18.79
C ASP A 83 -1.00 -0.38 17.61
N LYS A 84 -2.16 -0.73 17.04
CA LYS A 84 -2.23 -1.62 15.86
C LYS A 84 -1.65 -0.98 14.60
N LEU A 85 -1.81 0.33 14.44
CA LEU A 85 -1.14 1.08 13.37
C LEU A 85 0.38 1.04 13.58
N VAL A 86 0.86 1.38 14.77
CA VAL A 86 2.29 1.39 15.11
C VAL A 86 2.92 0.01 14.93
N GLU A 87 2.29 -1.05 15.41
CA GLU A 87 2.76 -2.44 15.23
C GLU A 87 2.97 -2.78 13.75
N ALA A 88 1.97 -2.50 12.89
CA ALA A 88 2.05 -2.83 11.47
C ALA A 88 3.13 -2.04 10.72
N TYR A 89 3.34 -0.78 11.09
CA TYR A 89 4.37 0.06 10.47
C TYR A 89 5.77 -0.29 10.98
N ARG A 90 5.90 -0.67 12.25
CA ARG A 90 7.15 -1.16 12.84
C ARG A 90 7.62 -2.45 12.20
N GLU A 91 6.71 -3.37 11.88
CA GLU A 91 7.05 -4.62 11.18
C GLU A 91 7.76 -4.34 9.84
N LEU A 92 7.27 -3.36 9.07
CA LEU A 92 7.93 -2.92 7.84
C LEU A 92 9.32 -2.33 8.12
N ASP A 93 9.43 -1.45 9.11
CA ASP A 93 10.70 -0.79 9.48
C ASP A 93 11.78 -1.82 9.87
N GLU A 94 11.45 -2.76 10.74
CA GLU A 94 12.35 -3.83 11.19
C GLU A 94 12.75 -4.79 10.05
N ALA A 95 11.80 -5.11 9.16
CA ALA A 95 12.07 -5.92 7.97
C ALA A 95 13.01 -5.21 6.97
N LEU A 96 12.98 -3.87 6.93
CA LEU A 96 13.90 -3.11 6.11
C LEU A 96 15.27 -2.93 6.76
N ALA A 97 15.34 -2.76 8.09
CA ALA A 97 16.58 -2.64 8.85
C ALA A 97 17.43 -3.91 8.77
N THR A 98 16.82 -5.08 8.92
CA THR A 98 17.50 -6.40 8.84
C THR A 98 18.19 -6.68 7.51
N ARG A 99 17.92 -5.91 6.45
CA ARG A 99 18.62 -6.00 5.16
C ARG A 99 19.81 -5.05 5.04
N GLY A 100 20.27 -4.46 6.15
CA GLY A 100 21.51 -3.68 6.23
C GLY A 100 21.32 -2.16 6.13
N LEU A 101 20.35 -1.60 6.85
CA LEU A 101 20.35 -0.18 7.23
C LEU A 101 20.84 -0.03 8.67
#